data_AF-A0A4Q3X1M7-F1
#
_entry.id   AF-A0A4Q3X1M7-F1
#
_cell.length_a   1.000
_cell.length_b   1.000
_cell.length_c   1.000
_cell.angle_alpha   90.00
_cell.angle_beta   90.00
_cell.angle_gamma   90.00
#
_symmetry.space_group_name_H-M   'P 1'
#
loop_
_entity.id
_entity.type
_entity.pdbx_description
1 polymer ?
#
loop_
_entity_poly.entity_id
_entity_poly.type
_entity_poly.pdbx_seq_one_letter_code
_entity_poly.pdbx_strand_id
1 'polypeptide(L)'
;MVRELEVVAPKGAKTAEVVVTGAYNLPQQWVFHVAGPVWKDAKAAECDELLAQSYRGCLEEAQRRGLKSLAFPSLSTGVFSFPLDRAAPIAVETAIRFLNENPQTSLEKVIFAMFGGTEFHYFQKAFQKCEATL
;
A
#
# COMPACT_ATOMS: atom_id res chain seq x y z
N MET A 1 12.85 15.23 5.37
CA MET A 1 12.15 14.32 4.42
C MET A 1 12.54 14.58 2.97
N VAL A 2 12.12 15.68 2.33
CA VAL A 2 12.41 15.93 0.89
C VAL A 2 13.89 15.80 0.54
N ARG A 3 14.79 16.43 1.32
CA ARG A 3 16.24 16.32 1.12
C ARG A 3 16.78 14.89 1.22
N GLU A 4 16.21 14.05 2.08
CA GLU A 4 16.61 12.64 2.17
C GLU A 4 16.13 11.88 0.95
N LEU A 5 14.89 12.15 0.51
CA LEU A 5 14.32 11.53 -0.69
C LEU A 5 15.17 11.82 -1.94
N GLU A 6 15.69 13.03 -2.08
CA GLU A 6 16.64 13.41 -3.15
C GLU A 6 17.96 12.62 -3.10
N VAL A 7 18.37 12.16 -1.92
CA VAL A 7 19.59 11.35 -1.73
C VAL A 7 19.32 9.86 -1.96
N VAL A 8 18.22 9.33 -1.43
CA VAL A 8 17.91 7.89 -1.51
C VAL A 8 17.24 7.49 -2.83
N ALA A 9 16.59 8.44 -3.53
CA ALA A 9 15.97 8.25 -4.83
C ALA A 9 16.25 9.44 -5.77
N PRO A 10 17.53 9.69 -6.13
CA PRO A 10 17.94 10.87 -6.91
C PRO A 10 17.37 10.90 -8.33
N LYS A 11 16.89 9.76 -8.83
CA LYS A 11 16.26 9.63 -10.15
C LYS A 11 14.75 9.34 -10.06
N GLY A 12 14.16 9.54 -8.88
CA GLY A 12 12.82 9.06 -8.55
C GLY A 12 12.78 7.54 -8.35
N ALA A 13 11.57 7.00 -8.25
CA ALA A 13 11.29 5.58 -8.08
C ALA A 13 10.46 5.07 -9.27
N LYS A 14 10.68 3.81 -9.65
CA LYS A 14 9.84 3.12 -10.63
C LYS A 14 8.46 2.85 -10.04
N THR A 15 7.49 2.55 -10.90
CA THR A 15 6.17 2.08 -10.43
C THR A 15 6.33 0.86 -9.54
N ALA A 16 5.61 0.84 -8.42
CA ALA A 16 5.66 -0.18 -7.36
C ALA A 16 7.00 -0.32 -6.62
N GLU A 17 7.99 0.52 -6.90
CA GLU A 17 9.21 0.59 -6.11
C GLU A 17 8.96 1.33 -4.80
N VAL A 18 9.46 0.77 -3.71
CA VAL A 18 9.30 1.31 -2.35
C VAL A 18 10.58 2.00 -1.91
N VAL A 19 10.47 3.30 -1.65
CA VAL A 19 11.55 4.11 -1.08
C VAL A 19 11.15 4.51 0.32
N VAL A 20 12.05 4.39 1.29
CA VAL A 20 11.74 4.71 2.70
C VAL A 20 12.64 5.79 3.21
N THR A 21 12.06 6.76 3.90
CA THR A 21 12.77 7.85 4.58
C THR A 21 12.37 7.92 6.04
N GLY A 22 13.17 8.58 6.88
CA GLY A 22 12.69 8.99 8.21
C GLY A 22 11.41 9.84 8.11
N ALA A 23 10.57 9.82 9.14
CA ALA A 23 9.33 10.60 9.16
C ALA A 23 9.50 12.03 9.70
N TYR A 24 10.62 12.34 10.36
CA TYR A 24 10.99 13.66 10.87
C TYR A 24 9.94 14.26 11.83
N ASN A 25 9.24 15.31 11.42
CA ASN A 25 8.29 16.04 12.27
C ASN A 25 6.93 15.33 12.40
N LEU A 26 6.77 14.17 11.76
CA LEU A 26 5.59 13.33 11.92
C LEU A 26 5.74 12.44 13.16
N PRO A 27 4.64 12.06 13.84
CA PRO A 27 4.69 11.20 15.03
C PRO A 27 5.13 9.75 14.74
N GLN A 28 5.16 9.35 13.47
CA GLN A 28 5.64 8.03 13.03
C GLN A 28 7.16 7.98 12.94
N GLN A 29 7.73 6.79 12.76
CA GLN A 29 9.18 6.61 12.62
C GLN A 29 9.64 6.73 11.16
N TRP A 30 8.84 6.20 10.23
CA TRP A 30 9.19 6.05 8.81
C TRP A 30 8.05 6.51 7.90
N VAL A 31 8.41 7.00 6.71
CA VAL A 31 7.48 7.22 5.60
C VAL A 31 7.92 6.36 4.42
N PHE A 32 6.95 5.64 3.87
CA PHE A 32 7.10 4.78 2.71
C PHE A 32 6.54 5.52 1.50
N HIS A 33 7.40 5.78 0.53
CA HIS A 33 7.10 6.47 -0.71
C HIS A 33 6.97 5.43 -1.81
N VAL A 34 5.79 5.35 -2.43
CA VAL A 34 5.51 4.41 -3.53
C VAL A 34 4.70 5.11 -4.61
N ALA A 35 5.19 5.04 -5.84
CA ALA A 35 4.41 5.41 -7.01
C ALA A 35 3.58 4.20 -7.46
N GLY A 36 2.27 4.22 -7.18
CA GLY A 36 1.35 3.22 -7.72
C GLY A 36 1.15 3.36 -9.24
N PRO A 37 0.56 2.35 -9.89
CA PRO A 37 0.33 2.38 -11.34
C PRO A 37 -0.71 3.43 -11.74
N VAL A 38 -0.46 4.12 -12.85
CA VAL A 38 -1.49 4.90 -13.55
C VAL A 38 -2.44 3.92 -14.24
N TRP A 39 -3.74 4.03 -13.97
CA TRP A 39 -4.74 3.13 -14.54
C TRP A 39 -4.81 3.23 -16.06
N LYS A 40 -4.86 2.06 -16.72
CA LYS A 40 -5.05 1.91 -18.16
C LYS A 40 -5.90 0.69 -18.43
N ASP A 41 -7.12 0.86 -18.95
CA ASP A 41 -8.04 -0.25 -19.20
C ASP A 41 -7.43 -1.34 -20.09
N ALA A 42 -6.69 -0.95 -21.13
CA ALA A 42 -6.00 -1.87 -22.05
C ALA A 42 -4.90 -2.72 -21.39
N LYS A 43 -4.47 -2.34 -20.17
CA LYS A 43 -3.42 -3.00 -19.38
C LYS A 43 -3.90 -3.32 -17.97
N ALA A 44 -5.19 -3.54 -17.79
CA ALA A 44 -5.81 -3.75 -16.48
C ALA A 44 -5.08 -4.79 -15.61
N ALA A 45 -4.70 -5.94 -16.18
CA ALA A 45 -3.99 -6.99 -15.42
C ALA A 45 -2.57 -6.55 -14.98
N GLU A 46 -1.86 -5.79 -15.79
CA GLU A 46 -0.55 -5.22 -15.44
C GLU A 46 -0.70 -4.17 -14.33
N CYS A 47 -1.73 -3.32 -14.42
CA CYS A 47 -2.06 -2.36 -13.36
C CYS A 47 -2.41 -3.05 -12.04
N ASP A 48 -3.21 -4.12 -12.07
CA ASP A 48 -3.56 -4.88 -10.88
C ASP A 48 -2.33 -5.47 -10.19
N GLU A 49 -1.42 -6.11 -10.94
CA GLU A 49 -0.20 -6.70 -10.37
C GLU A 49 0.73 -5.62 -9.81
N LEU A 50 0.91 -4.49 -10.51
CA LEU A 50 1.73 -3.38 -10.02
C LEU A 50 1.15 -2.76 -8.74
N LEU A 51 -0.18 -2.70 -8.62
CA LEU A 51 -0.82 -2.24 -7.39
C LEU A 51 -0.60 -3.23 -6.24
N ALA A 52 -0.78 -4.54 -6.49
CA ALA A 52 -0.49 -5.58 -5.51
C ALA A 52 0.99 -5.55 -5.08
N GLN A 53 1.90 -5.38 -6.02
CA GLN A 53 3.34 -5.25 -5.78
C GLN A 53 3.66 -4.04 -4.89
N SER A 54 2.96 -2.91 -5.09
CA SER A 54 3.14 -1.70 -4.27
C SER A 54 2.80 -1.96 -2.80
N TYR A 55 1.67 -2.61 -2.52
CA TYR A 55 1.29 -2.96 -1.15
C TYR A 55 2.23 -4.02 -0.55
N ARG A 56 2.55 -5.06 -1.32
CA ARG A 56 3.44 -6.16 -0.90
C ARG A 56 4.83 -5.64 -0.51
N GLY A 57 5.44 -4.82 -1.36
CA GLY A 57 6.77 -4.25 -1.09
C GLY A 57 6.80 -3.41 0.18
N CYS A 58 5.73 -2.65 0.47
CA CYS A 58 5.63 -1.90 1.72
C CYS A 58 5.54 -2.79 2.95
N LEU A 59 4.78 -3.90 2.86
CA LEU A 59 4.65 -4.87 3.95
C LEU A 59 5.98 -5.59 4.22
N GLU A 60 6.67 -6.02 3.16
CA GLU A 60 8.00 -6.65 3.22
C GLU A 60 9.02 -5.71 3.87
N GLU A 61 9.03 -4.44 3.47
CA GLU A 61 9.96 -3.44 3.99
C GLU A 61 9.64 -3.05 5.45
N ALA A 62 8.36 -3.06 5.84
CA ALA A 62 7.95 -2.87 7.22
C ALA A 62 8.37 -4.05 8.11
N GLN A 63 8.20 -5.29 7.63
CA GLN A 63 8.69 -6.50 8.29
C GLN A 63 10.22 -6.45 8.45
N ARG A 64 10.96 -6.11 7.39
CA ARG A 64 12.44 -6.01 7.42
C ARG A 64 12.94 -5.01 8.48
N ARG A 65 12.14 -3.98 8.77
CA ARG A 65 12.41 -2.95 9.77
C ARG A 65 11.86 -3.27 11.17
N GLY A 66 11.21 -4.42 11.35
CA GLY A 66 10.64 -4.82 12.64
C GLY A 66 9.48 -3.92 13.09
N LEU A 67 8.74 -3.32 12.15
CA LEU A 67 7.63 -2.42 12.49
C LEU A 67 6.42 -3.23 12.98
N LYS A 68 5.70 -2.67 13.95
CA LYS A 68 4.48 -3.27 14.51
C LYS A 68 3.21 -2.84 13.80
N SER A 69 3.22 -1.69 13.13
CA SER A 69 2.07 -1.20 12.43
C SER A 69 2.45 -0.45 11.15
N LEU A 70 1.56 -0.52 10.17
CA LEU A 70 1.70 0.17 8.89
C LEU A 70 0.32 0.69 8.44
N ALA A 71 0.30 1.94 7.97
CA ALA A 71 -0.93 2.56 7.46
C ALA A 71 -0.77 2.90 5.98
N PHE A 72 -1.81 2.59 5.20
CA PHE A 72 -1.89 2.86 3.77
C PHE A 72 -3.01 3.86 3.48
N PRO A 73 -2.79 4.85 2.60
CA PRO A 73 -3.88 5.53 1.93
C PRO A 73 -4.49 4.61 0.85
N SER A 74 -5.51 5.10 0.16
CA SER A 74 -6.04 4.44 -1.04
C SER A 74 -5.08 4.66 -2.22
N LEU A 75 -4.13 3.76 -2.44
CA LEU A 75 -3.09 3.93 -3.47
C LEU A 75 -3.69 3.94 -4.89
N SER A 76 -3.27 4.90 -5.70
CA SER A 76 -3.63 5.08 -7.13
C SER A 76 -5.08 5.47 -7.45
N THR A 77 -5.97 5.60 -6.46
CA THR A 77 -7.41 5.83 -6.70
C THR A 77 -7.80 7.30 -6.89
N GLY A 78 -6.89 8.24 -6.60
CA GLY A 78 -7.06 9.67 -6.86
C GLY A 78 -6.60 10.07 -8.26
N VAL A 79 -5.49 10.82 -8.34
CA VAL A 79 -4.94 11.36 -9.61
C VAL A 79 -4.61 10.27 -10.65
N PHE A 80 -4.35 9.04 -10.21
CA PHE A 80 -4.05 7.89 -11.09
C PHE A 80 -5.28 7.09 -11.52
N SER A 81 -6.47 7.50 -11.07
CA SER A 81 -7.80 7.03 -11.52
C SER A 81 -8.01 5.52 -11.49
N PHE A 82 -7.31 4.81 -10.60
CA PHE A 82 -7.52 3.37 -10.42
C PHE A 82 -8.94 3.11 -9.88
N PRO A 83 -9.76 2.27 -10.55
CA PRO A 83 -11.12 1.98 -10.12
C PRO A 83 -11.17 1.40 -8.70
N LEU A 84 -11.98 1.99 -7.83
CA LEU A 84 -12.07 1.60 -6.41
C LEU A 84 -12.57 0.17 -6.20
N ASP A 85 -13.47 -0.28 -7.05
CA ASP A 85 -14.01 -1.64 -7.06
C ASP A 85 -12.96 -2.71 -7.38
N ARG A 86 -11.85 -2.33 -8.02
CA ARG A 86 -10.66 -3.18 -8.24
C ARG A 86 -9.58 -2.94 -7.19
N ALA A 87 -9.27 -1.67 -6.89
CA ALA A 87 -8.17 -1.30 -6.01
C ALA A 87 -8.37 -1.80 -4.57
N ALA A 88 -9.60 -1.71 -4.04
CA ALA A 88 -9.90 -2.09 -2.67
C ALA A 88 -9.71 -3.60 -2.42
N PRO A 89 -10.26 -4.53 -3.24
CA PRO A 89 -9.93 -5.95 -3.13
C PRO A 89 -8.44 -6.23 -3.19
N ILE A 90 -7.72 -5.66 -4.17
CA ILE A 90 -6.28 -5.89 -4.33
C ILE A 90 -5.50 -5.49 -3.07
N ALA A 91 -5.81 -4.32 -2.50
CA ALA A 91 -5.16 -3.81 -1.30
C ALA A 91 -5.38 -4.74 -0.09
N VAL A 92 -6.65 -5.09 0.17
CA VAL A 92 -7.05 -5.90 1.32
C VAL A 92 -6.54 -7.34 1.19
N GLU A 93 -6.76 -7.98 0.04
CA GLU A 93 -6.32 -9.34 -0.23
C GLU A 93 -4.80 -9.47 -0.15
N THR A 94 -4.06 -8.47 -0.65
CA THR A 94 -2.59 -8.46 -0.56
C THR A 94 -2.12 -8.39 0.90
N ALA A 95 -2.73 -7.54 1.73
CA ALA A 95 -2.38 -7.45 3.15
C ALA A 95 -2.71 -8.74 3.90
N ILE A 96 -3.91 -9.30 3.71
CA ILE A 96 -4.33 -10.54 4.35
C ILE A 96 -3.43 -11.71 3.93
N ARG A 97 -3.19 -11.87 2.62
CA ARG A 97 -2.30 -12.91 2.11
C ARG A 97 -0.90 -12.79 2.69
N PHE A 98 -0.34 -11.58 2.72
CA PHE A 98 0.99 -11.36 3.30
C PHE A 98 1.05 -11.78 4.77
N LEU A 99 0.06 -11.39 5.59
CA LEU A 99 0.02 -11.76 7.01
C LEU A 99 -0.12 -13.28 7.21
N ASN A 100 -0.92 -13.95 6.39
CA ASN A 100 -1.10 -15.40 6.43
C ASN A 100 0.17 -16.16 6.00
N GLU A 101 0.87 -15.67 4.98
CA GLU A 101 2.12 -16.25 4.48
C GLU A 101 3.32 -15.97 5.40
N ASN A 102 3.23 -14.94 6.27
CA ASN A 102 4.28 -14.52 7.17
C ASN A 102 3.81 -14.50 8.64
N PRO A 103 3.45 -15.65 9.24
CA PRO A 103 2.92 -15.70 10.61
C PRO A 103 3.92 -15.25 11.68
N GLN A 104 5.21 -15.16 11.34
CA GLN A 104 6.29 -14.67 12.22
C GLN A 104 6.60 -13.18 12.02
N THR A 105 5.80 -12.47 11.21
CA THR A 105 5.99 -11.04 10.97
C THR A 105 5.87 -10.24 12.27
N SER A 106 6.58 -9.12 12.36
CA SER A 106 6.45 -8.18 13.48
C SER A 106 5.18 -7.33 13.39
N LEU A 107 4.51 -7.31 12.22
CA LEU A 107 3.33 -6.50 11.99
C LEU A 107 2.11 -7.05 12.75
N GLU A 108 1.68 -6.29 13.74
CA GLU A 108 0.47 -6.55 14.54
C GLU A 108 -0.77 -5.85 13.95
N LYS A 109 -0.57 -4.81 13.12
CA LYS A 109 -1.67 -4.00 12.60
C LYS A 109 -1.39 -3.40 11.23
N VAL A 110 -2.28 -3.66 10.27
CA VAL A 110 -2.33 -2.97 8.97
C VAL A 110 -3.59 -2.10 8.94
N ILE A 111 -3.43 -0.81 8.63
CA ILE A 111 -4.51 0.18 8.65
C ILE A 111 -4.71 0.72 7.24
N PHE A 112 -5.93 0.67 6.72
CA PHE A 112 -6.32 1.41 5.52
C PHE A 112 -6.96 2.74 5.94
N ALA A 113 -6.17 3.82 5.89
CA ALA A 113 -6.58 5.17 6.29
C ALA A 113 -7.25 5.90 5.12
N MET A 114 -8.56 5.77 5.01
CA MET A 114 -9.35 6.38 3.93
C MET A 114 -9.66 7.84 4.22
N PHE A 115 -9.55 8.69 3.20
CA PHE A 115 -9.88 10.11 3.32
C PHE A 115 -11.39 10.37 3.15
N GLY A 116 -12.04 9.70 2.19
CA GLY A 116 -13.45 9.88 1.87
C GLY A 116 -14.34 8.68 2.23
N GLY A 117 -15.65 8.93 2.29
CA GLY A 117 -16.65 7.91 2.59
C GLY A 117 -16.82 6.89 1.46
N THR A 118 -16.56 7.27 0.22
CA THR A 118 -16.62 6.37 -0.94
C THR A 118 -15.51 5.34 -0.89
N GLU A 119 -14.26 5.77 -0.68
CA GLU A 119 -13.13 4.86 -0.52
C GLU A 119 -13.33 3.93 0.68
N PHE A 120 -13.79 4.49 1.81
CA PHE A 120 -14.17 3.69 2.97
C PHE A 120 -15.19 2.60 2.64
N HIS A 121 -16.25 2.93 1.90
CA HIS A 121 -17.27 1.95 1.51
C HIS A 121 -16.69 0.79 0.69
N TYR A 122 -15.84 1.08 -0.31
CA TYR A 122 -15.23 0.03 -1.14
C TYR A 122 -14.25 -0.84 -0.35
N PHE A 123 -13.41 -0.25 0.51
CA PHE A 123 -12.47 -0.98 1.36
C PHE A 123 -13.20 -1.81 2.43
N GLN A 124 -14.25 -1.28 3.04
CA GLN A 124 -15.09 -2.02 3.99
C GLN A 124 -15.75 -3.24 3.33
N LYS A 125 -16.33 -3.05 2.14
CA LYS A 125 -16.94 -4.15 1.37
C LYS A 125 -15.92 -5.22 0.99
N ALA A 126 -14.72 -4.82 0.57
CA ALA A 126 -13.63 -5.75 0.27
C ALA A 126 -13.21 -6.54 1.52
N PHE A 127 -13.04 -5.87 2.66
CA PHE A 127 -12.69 -6.51 3.92
C PHE A 127 -13.72 -7.54 4.38
N GLN A 128 -15.01 -7.19 4.37
CA GLN A 128 -16.10 -8.10 4.76
C GLN A 128 -16.15 -9.36 3.88
N LYS A 129 -15.85 -9.22 2.58
CA LYS A 129 -15.81 -10.36 1.66
C LYS A 129 -14.66 -11.32 1.99
N CYS A 130 -13.48 -10.79 2.32
CA CYS A 130 -12.34 -11.61 2.72
C CYS A 130 -12.55 -12.25 4.09
N GLU A 131 -13.13 -11.52 5.05
CA GLU A 131 -13.43 -12.01 6.40
C GLU A 131 -14.36 -13.23 6.37
N ALA A 132 -15.35 -13.25 5.47
CA ALA A 132 -16.23 -14.41 5.29
C ALA A 132 -15.52 -15.66 4.74
N THR A 133 -14.25 -15.55 4.34
CA THR A 133 -13.45 -16.63 3.73
C THR A 133 -12.22 -17.00 4.58
N LEU A 134 -11.97 -16.29 5.69
CA LEU A 134 -10.93 -16.60 6.69
C LEU A 134 -11.44 -17.62 7.70
#